data_AF-A0A368UNX0-F1
#
_entry.id   AF-A0A368UNX0-F1
#
_cell.length_a   1.000
_cell.length_b   1.000
_cell.length_c   1.000
_cell.angle_alpha   90.00
_cell.angle_beta   90.00
_cell.angle_gamma   90.00
#
_symmetry.space_group_name_H-M   'P 1'
#
loop_
_entity.id
_entity.type
_entity.pdbx_description
1 polymer ?
#
loop_
_entity_poly.entity_id
_entity_poly.type
_entity_poly.pdbx_seq_one_letter_code
_entity_poly.pdbx_strand_id
1 'polypeptide(L)'
;MPARFCPSGQLGKPTHIAHICKSHRLSLKPKFAKECNFCQRSSETELILVFLKLDMRKIAEIPINDKPREKLAFKGVQALTSKELLMVILGRGIKGRDVTILANDILKLIELEKENLTFEKLEALQGVGAAKAGQILASFELARRYLIKPEQKINNTQDVLSLVSEIRNKKQEHFITITLTGASNVIEKRTVFKGTINFSLVHPREIFSDALTDRAAGIIFIHNHPENEVEPSEADIKITKQLCEAAKLLGIEVVDHIIVTKNEHFSFQSKGLL
;
A
#
# COMPACT_ATOMS: atom_id res chain seq x y z
N MET A 1 -15.08 13.65 -29.92
CA MET A 1 -16.48 13.97 -30.30
C MET A 1 -16.87 15.27 -29.62
N PRO A 2 -17.38 16.28 -30.34
CA PRO A 2 -17.67 17.58 -29.76
C PRO A 2 -18.91 17.53 -28.86
N ALA A 3 -18.87 18.28 -27.76
CA ALA A 3 -19.98 18.45 -26.84
C ALA A 3 -21.18 19.10 -27.56
N ARG A 4 -22.31 18.39 -27.61
CA ARG A 4 -23.56 18.94 -28.12
C ARG A 4 -24.13 19.91 -27.08
N PHE A 5 -24.23 21.18 -27.47
CA PHE A 5 -25.10 22.16 -26.82
C PHE A 5 -26.55 21.62 -26.82
N CYS A 6 -27.18 21.57 -25.65
CA CYS A 6 -28.61 21.36 -25.53
C CYS A 6 -29.30 22.75 -25.49
N PRO A 7 -30.40 22.98 -26.23
CA PRO A 7 -31.01 24.29 -26.33
C PRO A 7 -31.68 24.69 -25.01
N SER A 8 -31.72 26.01 -24.80
CA SER A 8 -32.45 26.69 -23.74
C SER A 8 -33.86 26.13 -23.54
N GLY A 9 -34.16 25.74 -22.29
CA GLY A 9 -35.53 25.51 -21.82
C GLY A 9 -35.90 24.04 -21.63
N GLN A 10 -35.30 23.37 -20.64
CA GLN A 10 -35.91 22.24 -19.92
C GLN A 10 -35.16 22.01 -18.60
N LEU A 11 -35.28 22.98 -17.69
CA LEU A 11 -34.92 22.83 -16.28
C LEU A 11 -35.97 21.96 -15.59
N GLY A 12 -35.52 20.93 -14.88
CA GLY A 12 -36.36 20.17 -13.97
C GLY A 12 -36.52 18.69 -14.32
N LYS A 13 -35.43 17.92 -14.28
CA LYS A 13 -35.54 16.49 -13.97
C LYS A 13 -34.54 16.07 -12.89
N PRO A 14 -34.94 15.27 -11.89
CA PRO A 14 -34.11 14.80 -10.77
C PRO A 14 -32.84 14.03 -11.18
N THR A 15 -32.72 13.68 -12.45
CA THR A 15 -31.68 12.83 -13.00
C THR A 15 -30.32 13.52 -13.14
N HIS A 16 -30.28 14.86 -13.29
CA HIS A 16 -29.01 15.59 -13.43
C HIS A 16 -28.26 15.76 -12.10
N ILE A 17 -28.98 15.98 -11.00
CA ILE A 17 -28.40 16.10 -9.65
C ILE A 17 -27.84 14.75 -9.17
N ALA A 18 -28.52 13.65 -9.51
CA ALA A 18 -28.04 12.30 -9.22
C ALA A 18 -26.72 11.95 -9.93
N HIS A 19 -26.46 12.55 -11.11
CA HIS A 19 -25.22 12.31 -11.85
C HIS A 19 -24.01 13.00 -11.19
N ILE A 20 -24.20 14.22 -10.69
CA ILE A 20 -23.17 14.98 -9.97
C ILE A 20 -22.88 14.37 -8.59
N CYS A 21 -23.89 13.83 -7.90
CA CYS A 21 -23.66 13.14 -6.61
C CYS A 21 -22.94 11.79 -6.76
N LYS A 22 -23.11 11.08 -7.89
CA LYS A 22 -22.43 9.81 -8.16
C LYS A 22 -20.96 9.98 -8.52
N SER A 23 -20.57 11.05 -9.22
CA SER A 23 -19.17 11.31 -9.57
C SER A 23 -18.29 11.68 -8.36
N HIS A 24 -18.89 12.14 -7.25
CA HIS A 24 -18.17 12.57 -6.04
C HIS A 24 -18.39 11.71 -4.78
N ARG A 25 -18.99 10.50 -4.89
CA ARG A 25 -19.26 9.57 -3.76
C ARG A 25 -19.87 10.22 -2.51
N LEU A 26 -20.89 11.07 -2.68
CA LEU A 26 -21.60 11.66 -1.55
C LEU A 26 -22.82 10.80 -1.17
N SER A 27 -22.85 10.29 0.06
CA SER A 27 -24.03 9.64 0.65
C SER A 27 -24.92 10.70 1.30
N LEU A 28 -25.95 11.13 0.57
CA LEU A 28 -27.02 11.96 1.15
C LEU A 28 -28.08 11.04 1.76
N LYS A 29 -28.26 11.08 3.08
CA LYS A 29 -29.40 10.41 3.73
C LYS A 29 -30.72 11.07 3.30
N PRO A 30 -31.83 10.32 3.12
CA PRO A 30 -33.02 10.78 2.40
C PRO A 30 -33.87 11.84 3.12
N LYS A 31 -33.50 12.26 4.33
CA LYS A 31 -34.35 13.13 5.18
C LYS A 31 -34.26 14.62 4.86
N PHE A 32 -33.33 15.07 4.02
CA PHE A 32 -33.16 16.49 3.67
C PHE A 32 -33.78 16.92 2.34
N ALA A 33 -34.49 16.02 1.65
CA ALA A 33 -34.98 16.28 0.28
C ALA A 33 -36.32 17.01 0.19
N LYS A 34 -37.00 17.37 1.30
CA LYS A 34 -38.38 17.89 1.26
C LYS A 34 -38.56 19.39 1.53
N GLU A 35 -37.55 20.13 1.97
CA GLU A 35 -37.74 21.56 2.29
C GLU A 35 -36.55 22.42 1.84
N CYS A 36 -36.11 22.25 0.59
CA CYS A 36 -35.06 23.09 0.01
C CYS A 36 -35.62 23.93 -1.15
N ASN A 37 -36.36 25.00 -0.81
CA ASN A 37 -36.68 26.09 -1.73
C ASN A 37 -35.41 26.84 -2.23
N PHE A 38 -34.22 26.45 -1.77
CA PHE A 38 -32.93 27.03 -2.13
C PHE A 38 -32.38 26.53 -3.48
N CYS A 39 -32.82 25.36 -3.95
CA CYS A 39 -32.25 24.70 -5.14
C CYS A 39 -32.79 25.26 -6.47
N GLN A 40 -33.79 26.14 -6.45
CA GLN A 40 -34.38 26.70 -7.68
C GLN A 40 -33.79 28.04 -8.14
N ARG A 41 -32.84 28.63 -7.39
CA ARG A 41 -32.31 29.97 -7.72
C ARG A 41 -30.79 30.12 -7.65
N SER A 42 -30.04 29.09 -7.28
CA SER A 42 -28.60 29.22 -7.10
C SER A 42 -27.82 28.91 -8.38
N SER A 43 -27.09 29.90 -8.87
CA SER A 43 -26.11 29.75 -9.96
C SER A 43 -25.02 28.73 -9.59
N GLU A 44 -24.37 28.08 -10.56
CA GLU A 44 -23.25 27.15 -10.30
C GLU A 44 -22.17 27.78 -9.42
N THR A 45 -21.98 29.10 -9.53
CA THR A 45 -21.14 29.92 -8.65
C THR A 45 -21.58 29.91 -7.18
N GLU A 46 -22.89 29.92 -6.88
CA GLU A 46 -23.39 29.82 -5.51
C GLU A 46 -23.24 28.40 -4.93
N LEU A 47 -23.37 27.35 -5.76
CA LEU A 47 -23.11 25.97 -5.33
C LEU A 47 -21.63 25.73 -5.03
N ILE A 48 -20.73 26.30 -5.84
CA ILE A 48 -19.28 26.30 -5.60
C ILE A 48 -18.96 27.12 -4.35
N LEU A 49 -19.60 28.29 -4.16
CA LEU A 49 -19.43 29.08 -2.93
C LEU A 49 -19.94 28.37 -1.69
N VAL A 50 -21.05 27.62 -1.79
CA VAL A 50 -21.57 26.79 -0.70
C VAL A 50 -20.56 25.67 -0.44
N PHE A 51 -20.08 24.94 -1.44
CA PHE A 51 -19.06 23.89 -1.27
C PHE A 51 -17.75 24.41 -0.65
N LEU A 52 -17.26 25.57 -1.11
CA LEU A 52 -16.10 26.25 -0.53
C LEU A 52 -16.38 26.75 0.89
N LYS A 53 -17.61 27.22 1.20
CA LYS A 53 -18.04 27.56 2.57
C LYS A 53 -18.18 26.33 3.47
N LEU A 54 -18.58 25.17 2.93
CA LEU A 54 -18.62 23.92 3.69
C LEU A 54 -17.21 23.44 4.07
N ASP A 55 -16.19 23.83 3.29
CA ASP A 55 -14.78 23.50 3.51
C ASP A 55 -14.08 24.37 4.57
N MET A 56 -14.77 25.41 5.06
CA MET A 56 -14.28 26.36 6.07
C MET A 56 -15.13 26.42 7.35
N ARG A 57 -15.99 25.44 7.60
CA ARG A 57 -16.74 25.38 8.87
C ARG A 57 -15.78 25.21 10.04
N LYS A 58 -15.98 26.02 11.08
CA LYS A 58 -15.23 25.84 12.33
C LYS A 58 -15.58 24.49 12.92
N ILE A 59 -14.65 23.82 13.60
CA ILE A 59 -14.91 22.49 14.21
C ILE A 59 -16.14 22.49 15.12
N ALA A 60 -16.40 23.61 15.80
CA ALA A 60 -17.57 23.78 16.65
C ALA A 60 -18.91 23.63 15.91
N GLU A 61 -18.93 23.90 14.60
CA GLU A 61 -20.12 23.87 13.72
C GLU A 61 -20.31 22.51 13.02
N ILE A 62 -19.35 21.59 13.19
CA ILE A 62 -19.43 20.24 12.64
C ILE A 62 -20.31 19.38 13.56
N PRO A 63 -21.32 18.65 13.04
CA PRO A 63 -22.08 17.69 13.83
C PRO A 63 -21.17 16.72 14.57
N ILE A 64 -21.52 16.35 15.81
CA ILE A 64 -20.61 15.58 16.68
C ILE A 64 -20.10 14.28 16.02
N ASN A 65 -20.96 13.57 15.29
CA ASN A 65 -20.60 12.31 14.61
C ASN A 65 -19.77 12.50 13.32
N ASP A 66 -19.63 13.74 12.87
CA ASP A 66 -18.82 14.10 11.70
C ASP A 66 -17.54 14.86 12.10
N LYS A 67 -17.36 15.18 13.38
CA LYS A 67 -16.08 15.67 13.89
C LYS A 67 -15.02 14.57 13.74
N PRO A 68 -13.77 14.88 13.35
CA PRO A 68 -12.83 13.85 12.89
C PRO A 68 -12.53 12.74 13.90
N ARG A 69 -12.40 13.06 15.19
CA ARG A 69 -12.07 12.07 16.23
C ARG A 69 -13.25 11.12 16.50
N GLU A 70 -14.43 11.69 16.60
CA GLU A 70 -15.68 10.99 16.82
C GLU A 70 -16.06 10.15 15.58
N LYS A 71 -15.86 10.69 14.39
CA LYS A 71 -16.01 9.99 13.11
C LYS A 71 -15.04 8.81 13.02
N LEU A 72 -13.79 8.96 13.46
CA LEU A 72 -12.81 7.88 13.51
C LEU A 72 -13.26 6.77 14.46
N ALA A 73 -13.74 7.12 15.65
CA ALA A 73 -14.23 6.15 16.64
C ALA A 73 -15.49 5.39 16.15
N PHE A 74 -16.42 6.09 15.49
CA PHE A 74 -17.71 5.50 15.10
C PHE A 74 -17.70 4.81 13.73
N LYS A 75 -16.97 5.35 12.74
CA LYS A 75 -16.98 4.89 11.34
C LYS A 75 -15.65 4.27 10.90
N GLY A 76 -14.60 4.33 11.73
CA GLY A 76 -13.27 3.84 11.42
C GLY A 76 -12.42 4.80 10.58
N VAL A 77 -11.11 4.54 10.53
CA VAL A 77 -10.11 5.40 9.87
C VAL A 77 -10.39 5.61 8.38
N GLN A 78 -10.94 4.60 7.69
CA GLN A 78 -11.24 4.65 6.25
C GLN A 78 -12.32 5.66 5.87
N ALA A 79 -13.12 6.13 6.86
CA ALA A 79 -14.14 7.13 6.63
C ALA A 79 -13.58 8.57 6.62
N LEU A 80 -12.31 8.77 7.02
CA LEU A 80 -11.68 10.08 7.10
C LEU A 80 -10.98 10.43 5.79
N THR A 81 -11.11 11.69 5.40
CA THR A 81 -10.29 12.32 4.36
C THR A 81 -8.86 12.56 4.86
N SER A 82 -7.89 12.76 3.97
CA SER A 82 -6.50 13.11 4.34
C SER A 82 -6.42 14.32 5.27
N LYS A 83 -7.31 15.31 5.06
CA LYS A 83 -7.40 16.49 5.92
C LYS A 83 -7.86 16.13 7.33
N GLU A 84 -8.93 15.33 7.43
CA GLU A 84 -9.44 14.86 8.71
C GLU A 84 -8.42 13.98 9.44
N LEU A 85 -7.64 13.16 8.72
CA LEU A 85 -6.53 12.39 9.30
C LEU A 85 -5.49 13.32 9.94
N LEU A 86 -5.06 14.37 9.22
CA LEU A 86 -4.16 15.37 9.81
C LEU A 86 -4.79 16.09 10.99
N MET A 87 -6.08 16.44 10.93
CA MET A 87 -6.76 17.06 12.07
C MET A 87 -6.77 16.15 13.31
N VAL A 88 -6.96 14.84 13.14
CA VAL A 88 -6.86 13.87 14.24
C VAL A 88 -5.45 13.82 14.80
N ILE A 89 -4.44 13.71 13.93
CA ILE A 89 -3.02 13.67 14.32
C ILE A 89 -2.68 14.94 15.10
N LEU A 90 -2.84 16.12 14.50
CA LEU A 90 -2.51 17.41 15.13
C LEU A 90 -3.31 17.68 16.40
N GLY A 91 -4.54 17.18 16.46
CA GLY A 91 -5.43 17.23 17.61
C GLY A 91 -6.06 18.59 17.92
N ARG A 92 -5.29 19.69 17.86
CA ARG A 92 -5.79 21.05 18.09
C ARG A 92 -5.07 22.11 17.27
N GLY A 93 -5.77 23.23 17.08
CA GLY A 93 -5.24 24.43 16.43
C GLY A 93 -4.24 25.18 17.32
N ILE A 94 -3.93 26.41 16.93
CA ILE A 94 -3.30 27.40 17.81
C ILE A 94 -4.25 28.59 17.98
N LYS A 95 -3.91 29.52 18.88
CA LYS A 95 -4.67 30.76 19.01
C LYS A 95 -4.71 31.48 17.65
N GLY A 96 -5.91 31.75 17.15
CA GLY A 96 -6.12 32.42 15.86
C GLY A 96 -6.05 31.54 14.61
N ARG A 97 -5.59 30.28 14.69
CA ARG A 97 -5.63 29.33 13.55
C ARG A 97 -6.19 27.98 13.98
N ASP A 98 -7.37 27.65 13.48
CA ASP A 98 -8.03 26.36 13.72
C ASP A 98 -7.22 25.21 13.12
N VAL A 99 -7.33 24.00 13.70
CA VAL A 99 -6.62 22.81 13.18
C VAL A 99 -7.03 22.46 11.75
N THR A 100 -8.23 22.84 11.32
CA THR A 100 -8.69 22.67 9.93
C THR A 100 -7.81 23.47 8.97
N ILE A 101 -7.46 24.70 9.34
CA ILE A 101 -6.58 25.58 8.54
C ILE A 101 -5.17 25.00 8.52
N LEU A 102 -4.64 24.61 9.69
CA LEU A 102 -3.31 24.02 9.78
C LEU A 102 -3.19 22.72 8.97
N ALA A 103 -4.20 21.85 9.04
CA ALA A 103 -4.23 20.60 8.27
C ALA A 103 -4.23 20.87 6.75
N ASN A 104 -4.98 21.88 6.29
CA ASN A 104 -4.97 22.29 4.89
C ASN A 104 -3.60 22.81 4.44
N ASP A 105 -2.96 23.68 5.23
CA ASP A 105 -1.65 24.25 4.89
C ASP A 105 -0.58 23.15 4.83
N ILE A 106 -0.59 22.22 5.79
CA ILE A 106 0.34 21.09 5.84
C ILE A 106 0.10 20.13 4.66
N LEU A 107 -1.15 19.80 4.32
CA LEU A 107 -1.44 18.95 3.15
C LEU A 107 -0.88 19.53 1.86
N LYS A 108 -1.11 20.82 1.62
CA LYS A 108 -0.58 21.50 0.43
C LYS A 108 0.94 21.42 0.36
N LEU A 109 1.63 21.61 1.50
CA LEU A 109 3.07 21.48 1.56
C LEU A 109 3.52 20.04 1.26
N ILE A 110 2.87 19.03 1.86
CA ILE A 110 3.17 17.60 1.59
C ILE A 110 2.99 17.28 0.10
N GLU A 111 1.93 17.78 -0.53
CA GLU A 111 1.66 17.56 -1.95
C GLU A 111 2.70 18.21 -2.86
N LEU A 112 3.22 19.38 -2.47
CA LEU A 112 4.28 20.10 -3.18
C LEU A 112 5.66 19.45 -3.00
N GLU A 113 5.94 18.96 -1.79
CA GLU A 113 7.27 18.53 -1.34
C GLU A 113 7.37 17.02 -1.11
N LYS A 114 6.60 16.21 -1.87
CA LYS A 114 6.40 14.76 -1.63
C LYS A 114 7.68 13.97 -1.31
N GLU A 115 8.78 14.29 -1.97
CA GLU A 115 10.07 13.57 -1.83
C GLU A 115 11.07 14.29 -0.93
N ASN A 116 10.83 15.56 -0.57
CA ASN A 116 11.79 16.40 0.14
C ASN A 116 11.12 17.26 1.22
N LEU A 117 10.14 16.69 1.91
CA LEU A 117 9.50 17.31 3.07
C LEU A 117 10.45 17.24 4.26
N THR A 118 10.94 18.40 4.71
CA THR A 118 11.86 18.49 5.86
C THR A 118 11.19 19.11 7.07
N PHE A 119 11.84 18.98 8.23
CA PHE A 119 11.38 19.57 9.48
C PHE A 119 11.27 21.10 9.38
N GLU A 120 12.27 21.74 8.75
CA GLU A 120 12.36 23.19 8.58
C GLU A 120 11.24 23.72 7.69
N LYS A 121 10.90 22.99 6.61
CA LYS A 121 9.79 23.35 5.72
C LYS A 121 8.45 23.30 6.44
N LEU A 122 8.24 22.31 7.31
CA LEU A 122 7.04 22.21 8.14
C LEU A 122 7.00 23.33 9.19
N GLU A 123 8.12 23.61 9.85
CA GLU A 123 8.21 24.63 10.89
C GLU A 123 8.05 26.07 10.33
N ALA A 124 8.38 26.28 9.05
CA ALA A 124 8.12 27.54 8.36
C ALA A 124 6.62 27.86 8.21
N LEU A 125 5.72 26.88 8.35
CA LEU A 125 4.27 27.12 8.30
C LEU A 125 3.79 27.79 9.59
N GLN A 126 3.08 28.91 9.44
CA GLN A 126 2.56 29.65 10.58
C GLN A 126 1.63 28.78 11.45
N GLY A 127 2.05 28.53 12.70
CA GLY A 127 1.29 27.72 13.67
C GLY A 127 1.63 26.24 13.68
N VAL A 128 2.67 25.84 12.95
CA VAL A 128 3.33 24.54 13.02
C VAL A 128 4.69 24.75 13.67
N GLY A 129 4.78 24.61 14.99
CA GLY A 129 6.08 24.59 15.68
C GLY A 129 6.68 23.19 15.71
N ALA A 130 7.90 23.08 16.26
CA ALA A 130 8.65 21.83 16.44
C ALA A 130 7.80 20.60 16.84
N ALA A 131 6.89 20.74 17.81
CA ALA A 131 6.05 19.64 18.27
C ALA A 131 5.13 19.07 17.17
N LYS A 132 4.47 19.95 16.39
CA LYS A 132 3.57 19.52 15.31
C LYS A 132 4.35 19.00 14.09
N ALA A 133 5.46 19.66 13.75
CA ALA A 133 6.34 19.20 12.68
C ALA A 133 6.88 17.79 12.99
N GLY A 134 7.42 17.58 14.20
CA GLY A 134 7.90 16.29 14.66
C GLY A 134 6.81 15.21 14.66
N GLN A 135 5.58 15.55 15.04
CA GLN A 135 4.46 14.61 15.02
C GLN A 135 4.13 14.10 13.61
N ILE A 136 4.15 14.97 12.59
CA ILE A 136 3.91 14.58 11.19
C ILE A 136 5.03 13.68 10.69
N LEU A 137 6.30 14.09 10.87
CA LEU A 137 7.44 13.31 10.41
C LEU A 137 7.52 11.94 11.12
N ALA A 138 7.24 11.89 12.43
CA ALA A 138 7.17 10.63 13.16
C ALA A 138 6.07 9.70 12.62
N SER A 139 4.93 10.25 12.23
CA SER A 139 3.83 9.47 11.63
C SER A 139 4.23 8.85 10.29
N PHE A 140 4.93 9.61 9.43
CA PHE A 140 5.45 9.10 8.17
C PHE A 140 6.56 8.08 8.36
N GLU A 141 7.48 8.31 9.30
CA GLU A 141 8.54 7.36 9.59
C GLU A 141 8.00 6.03 10.14
N LEU A 142 6.95 6.07 10.98
CA LEU A 142 6.24 4.86 11.40
C LEU A 142 5.61 4.13 10.20
N ALA A 143 4.92 4.84 9.32
CA ALA A 143 4.37 4.24 8.11
C ALA A 143 5.47 3.61 7.24
N ARG A 144 6.61 4.30 7.07
CA ARG A 144 7.75 3.79 6.31
C ARG A 144 8.35 2.54 6.93
N ARG A 145 8.47 2.46 8.26
CA ARG A 145 9.05 1.28 8.94
C ARG A 145 8.17 0.05 8.93
N TYR A 146 6.85 0.23 9.00
CA TYR A 146 5.92 -0.87 9.25
C TYR A 146 5.01 -1.20 8.07
N LEU A 147 4.81 -0.27 7.14
CA LEU A 147 3.86 -0.44 6.02
C LEU A 147 4.53 -0.44 4.65
N ILE A 148 5.64 0.29 4.48
CA ILE A 148 6.37 0.37 3.23
C ILE A 148 7.58 -0.55 3.32
N LYS A 149 7.51 -1.72 2.71
CA LYS A 149 8.71 -2.54 2.50
C LYS A 149 9.58 -1.82 1.45
N PRO A 150 10.88 -1.57 1.71
CA PRO A 150 11.76 -1.04 0.67
C PRO A 150 11.75 -2.00 -0.52
N GLU A 151 11.69 -1.47 -1.74
CA GLU A 151 11.84 -2.29 -2.93
C GLU A 151 13.23 -2.94 -2.90
N GLN A 152 13.26 -4.25 -2.74
CA GLN A 152 14.50 -5.00 -2.79
C GLN A 152 14.59 -5.67 -4.15
N LYS A 153 15.42 -5.10 -5.03
CA LYS A 153 15.64 -5.65 -6.36
C LYS A 153 16.70 -6.76 -6.33
N ILE A 154 16.42 -7.86 -7.00
CA ILE A 154 17.37 -8.96 -7.23
C ILE A 154 18.03 -8.75 -8.59
N ASN A 155 19.34 -8.50 -8.58
CA ASN A 155 20.16 -8.37 -9.79
C ASN A 155 21.13 -9.55 -9.94
N ASN A 156 21.47 -10.22 -8.84
CA ASN A 156 22.41 -11.34 -8.81
C ASN A 156 22.11 -12.27 -7.62
N THR A 157 22.79 -13.42 -7.58
CA THR A 157 22.66 -14.41 -6.51
C THR A 157 23.01 -13.84 -5.14
N GLN A 158 23.96 -12.90 -5.04
CA GLN A 158 24.37 -12.29 -3.77
C GLN A 158 23.23 -11.50 -3.11
N ASP A 159 22.40 -10.82 -3.91
CA ASP A 159 21.20 -10.14 -3.43
C ASP A 159 20.24 -11.14 -2.76
N VAL A 160 20.08 -12.33 -3.34
CA VAL A 160 19.26 -13.41 -2.77
C VAL A 160 19.89 -13.95 -1.48
N LEU A 161 21.20 -14.20 -1.47
CA LEU A 161 21.92 -14.72 -0.31
C LEU A 161 21.81 -13.80 0.91
N SER A 162 21.76 -12.47 0.69
CA SER A 162 21.56 -11.49 1.77
C SER A 162 20.20 -11.66 2.46
N LEU A 163 19.16 -12.06 1.70
CA LEU A 163 17.80 -12.25 2.18
C LEU A 163 17.59 -13.51 2.99
N VAL A 164 18.48 -14.49 2.87
CA VAL A 164 18.34 -15.83 3.46
C VAL A 164 19.50 -16.18 4.39
N SER A 165 20.25 -15.17 4.85
CA SER A 165 21.41 -15.37 5.73
C SER A 165 21.05 -16.08 7.03
N GLU A 166 19.80 -15.95 7.50
CA GLU A 166 19.31 -16.56 8.74
C GLU A 166 19.15 -18.08 8.69
N ILE A 167 19.02 -18.69 7.49
CA ILE A 167 18.87 -20.15 7.36
C ILE A 167 20.19 -20.91 7.27
N ARG A 168 21.30 -20.22 6.93
CA ARG A 168 22.64 -20.85 6.75
C ARG A 168 23.12 -21.65 7.96
N ASN A 169 22.74 -21.24 9.17
CA ASN A 169 23.17 -21.87 10.43
C ASN A 169 22.07 -22.73 11.08
N LYS A 170 20.97 -23.01 10.38
CA LYS A 170 19.87 -23.81 10.94
C LYS A 170 20.22 -25.29 10.88
N LYS A 171 19.92 -25.99 11.97
CA LYS A 171 20.11 -27.46 12.11
C LYS A 171 19.04 -28.29 11.39
N GLN A 172 17.99 -27.64 10.91
CA GLN A 172 16.91 -28.25 10.14
C GLN A 172 16.90 -27.60 8.75
N GLU A 173 16.49 -28.35 7.74
CA GLU A 173 16.32 -27.79 6.40
C GLU A 173 15.10 -26.90 6.37
N HIS A 174 15.25 -25.75 5.72
CA HIS A 174 14.22 -24.76 5.49
C HIS A 174 14.10 -24.60 3.99
N PHE A 175 12.92 -24.87 3.44
CA PHE A 175 12.61 -24.55 2.05
C PHE A 175 11.92 -23.18 2.01
N ILE A 176 12.57 -22.22 1.36
CA ILE A 176 12.11 -20.83 1.20
C ILE A 176 11.77 -20.57 -0.26
N THR A 177 10.71 -19.80 -0.46
CA THR A 177 10.35 -19.22 -1.75
C THR A 177 10.42 -17.71 -1.66
N ILE A 178 10.98 -17.07 -2.69
CA ILE A 178 10.94 -15.62 -2.88
C ILE A 178 10.19 -15.33 -4.17
N THR A 179 9.07 -14.61 -4.07
CA THR A 179 8.27 -14.19 -5.22
C THR A 179 8.74 -12.84 -5.73
N LEU A 180 8.74 -12.66 -7.05
CA LEU A 180 9.29 -11.49 -7.73
C LEU A 180 8.29 -10.84 -8.66
N THR A 181 8.36 -9.51 -8.77
CA THR A 181 7.70 -8.76 -9.85
C THR A 181 8.43 -8.96 -11.17
N GLY A 182 7.83 -8.52 -12.29
CA GLY A 182 8.48 -8.55 -13.61
C GLY A 182 9.71 -7.65 -13.75
N ALA A 183 9.97 -6.78 -12.76
CA ALA A 183 11.19 -5.96 -12.69
C ALA A 183 12.23 -6.55 -11.70
N SER A 184 12.04 -7.81 -11.28
CA SER A 184 12.87 -8.52 -10.29
C SER A 184 12.88 -7.89 -8.90
N ASN A 185 11.84 -7.15 -8.53
CA ASN A 185 11.66 -6.70 -7.15
C ASN A 185 11.03 -7.80 -6.30
N VAL A 186 11.55 -8.02 -5.10
CA VAL A 186 10.97 -8.94 -4.11
C VAL A 186 9.57 -8.48 -3.72
N ILE A 187 8.61 -9.38 -3.88
CA ILE A 187 7.24 -9.22 -3.38
C ILE A 187 7.19 -9.74 -1.94
N GLU A 188 7.52 -11.02 -1.75
CA GLU A 188 7.50 -11.65 -0.44
C GLU A 188 8.50 -12.81 -0.34
N LYS A 189 9.00 -13.03 0.89
CA LYS A 189 9.82 -14.20 1.25
C LYS A 189 9.03 -15.07 2.23
N ARG A 190 8.81 -16.35 1.89
CA ARG A 190 8.08 -17.30 2.74
C ARG A 190 8.89 -18.56 2.99
N THR A 191 8.86 -19.08 4.22
CA THR A 191 9.30 -20.45 4.50
C THR A 191 8.14 -21.39 4.27
N VAL A 192 8.22 -22.20 3.22
CA VAL A 192 7.19 -23.17 2.84
C VAL A 192 7.28 -24.42 3.71
N PHE A 193 8.50 -24.84 4.03
CA PHE A 193 8.73 -26.06 4.79
C PHE A 193 9.89 -25.93 5.79
N LYS A 194 9.78 -26.64 6.92
CA LYS A 194 10.81 -26.79 7.94
C LYS A 194 10.88 -28.26 8.38
N GLY A 195 12.04 -28.89 8.28
CA GLY A 195 12.22 -30.30 8.65
C GLY A 195 13.26 -30.97 7.75
N THR A 196 13.17 -32.28 7.56
CA THR A 196 13.90 -32.97 6.49
C THR A 196 13.08 -32.86 5.21
N ILE A 197 13.67 -32.35 4.13
CA ILE A 197 13.04 -32.21 2.80
C ILE A 197 12.82 -33.62 2.28
N ASN A 198 11.68 -34.20 2.66
CA ASN A 198 11.15 -35.38 2.00
C ASN A 198 10.31 -34.93 0.81
N PHE A 199 10.45 -35.65 -0.31
CA PHE A 199 9.78 -35.40 -1.59
C PHE A 199 8.24 -35.21 -1.49
N SER A 200 7.61 -35.70 -0.41
CA SER A 200 6.17 -35.56 -0.18
C SER A 200 5.74 -34.23 0.46
N LEU A 201 6.66 -33.43 1.00
CA LEU A 201 6.32 -32.27 1.84
C LEU A 201 6.37 -30.94 1.08
N VAL A 202 7.15 -30.84 0.01
CA VAL A 202 7.29 -29.64 -0.81
C VAL A 202 6.49 -29.83 -2.10
N HIS A 203 5.17 -29.68 -1.99
CA HIS A 203 4.25 -29.91 -3.11
C HIS A 203 4.06 -28.62 -3.94
N PRO A 204 4.06 -28.67 -5.29
CA PRO A 204 3.89 -27.49 -6.15
C PRO A 204 2.65 -26.65 -5.80
N ARG A 205 1.54 -27.30 -5.43
CA ARG A 205 0.31 -26.62 -4.99
C ARG A 205 0.54 -25.60 -3.86
N GLU A 206 1.30 -25.98 -2.83
CA GLU A 206 1.51 -25.11 -1.67
C GLU A 206 2.40 -23.92 -2.04
N ILE A 207 3.43 -24.16 -2.86
CA ILE A 207 4.35 -23.13 -3.37
C ILE A 207 3.62 -22.13 -4.28
N PHE A 208 2.91 -22.63 -5.29
CA PHE A 208 2.35 -21.77 -6.33
C PHE A 208 1.04 -21.11 -5.92
N SER A 209 0.34 -21.58 -4.88
CA SER A 209 -0.81 -20.86 -4.30
C SER A 209 -0.41 -19.46 -3.85
N ASP A 210 0.71 -19.34 -3.15
CA ASP A 210 1.24 -18.05 -2.68
C ASP A 210 1.76 -17.21 -3.86
N ALA A 211 2.49 -17.82 -4.80
CA ALA A 211 3.02 -17.12 -5.98
C ALA A 211 1.90 -16.51 -6.85
N LEU A 212 0.78 -17.24 -7.01
CA LEU A 212 -0.39 -16.75 -7.73
C LEU A 212 -1.10 -15.63 -6.96
N THR A 213 -1.20 -15.73 -5.63
CA THR A 213 -1.78 -14.69 -4.77
C THR A 213 -0.97 -13.39 -4.86
N ASP A 214 0.36 -13.51 -4.91
CA ASP A 214 1.29 -12.40 -5.07
C ASP A 214 1.27 -11.80 -6.49
N ARG A 215 0.64 -12.47 -7.47
CA ARG A 215 0.76 -12.17 -8.90
C ARG A 215 2.21 -12.11 -9.36
N ALA A 216 3.01 -13.06 -8.87
CA ALA A 216 4.43 -13.13 -9.15
C ALA A 216 4.69 -13.36 -10.64
N ALA A 217 5.66 -12.62 -11.20
CA ALA A 217 6.19 -12.90 -12.54
C ALA A 217 7.33 -13.93 -12.49
N GLY A 218 8.06 -13.95 -11.37
CA GLY A 218 9.13 -14.91 -11.15
C GLY A 218 9.17 -15.44 -9.71
N ILE A 219 9.86 -16.54 -9.51
CA ILE A 219 10.05 -17.20 -8.22
C ILE A 219 11.48 -17.73 -8.09
N ILE A 220 12.05 -17.64 -6.89
CA ILE A 220 13.32 -18.25 -6.53
C ILE A 220 13.07 -19.26 -5.42
N PHE A 221 13.63 -20.46 -5.57
CA PHE A 221 13.65 -21.49 -4.53
C PHE A 221 14.97 -21.44 -3.78
N ILE A 222 14.93 -21.61 -2.45
CA ILE A 222 16.13 -21.69 -1.62
C ILE A 222 15.95 -22.78 -0.59
N HIS A 223 16.97 -23.61 -0.36
CA HIS A 223 17.02 -24.41 0.87
C HIS A 223 18.41 -24.50 1.47
N ASN A 224 18.50 -24.79 2.77
CA ASN A 224 19.78 -25.01 3.45
C ASN A 224 20.06 -26.49 3.65
N HIS A 225 21.34 -26.88 3.53
CA HIS A 225 21.85 -28.20 3.95
C HIS A 225 22.59 -28.07 5.29
N PRO A 226 22.04 -28.60 6.40
CA PRO A 226 22.68 -28.59 7.72
C PRO A 226 24.03 -29.33 7.76
N GLU A 227 24.20 -30.33 6.90
CA GLU A 227 25.38 -31.19 6.81
C GLU A 227 26.59 -30.49 6.15
N ASN A 228 26.40 -29.26 5.66
CA ASN A 228 27.38 -28.42 4.96
C ASN A 228 27.88 -28.98 3.61
N GLU A 229 27.20 -29.97 3.03
CA GLU A 229 27.38 -30.33 1.63
C GLU A 229 26.56 -29.39 0.75
N VAL A 230 27.19 -28.74 -0.24
CA VAL A 230 26.53 -27.73 -1.08
C VAL A 230 25.95 -28.30 -2.36
N GLU A 231 26.39 -29.49 -2.77
CA GLU A 231 25.93 -30.15 -3.98
C GLU A 231 24.49 -30.66 -3.81
N PRO A 232 23.66 -30.56 -4.85
CA PRO A 232 22.28 -31.02 -4.79
C PRO A 232 22.21 -32.55 -4.73
N SER A 233 21.33 -33.07 -3.88
CA SER A 233 20.97 -34.49 -3.92
C SER A 233 20.12 -34.81 -5.16
N GLU A 234 19.96 -36.10 -5.47
CA GLU A 234 19.03 -36.53 -6.53
C GLU A 234 17.59 -36.07 -6.24
N ALA A 235 17.21 -35.99 -4.96
CA ALA A 235 15.91 -35.49 -4.55
C ALA A 235 15.74 -34.01 -4.88
N ASP A 236 16.78 -33.20 -4.65
CA ASP A 236 16.79 -31.76 -4.98
C ASP A 236 16.66 -31.54 -6.48
N ILE A 237 17.39 -32.30 -7.29
CA ILE A 237 17.30 -32.22 -8.76
C ILE A 237 15.87 -32.58 -9.21
N LYS A 238 15.31 -33.66 -8.67
CA LYS A 238 13.98 -34.14 -9.06
C LYS A 238 12.88 -33.15 -8.68
N ILE A 239 12.94 -32.59 -7.47
CA ILE A 239 11.94 -31.62 -7.05
C ILE A 239 12.06 -30.30 -7.82
N THR A 240 13.28 -29.85 -8.09
CA THR A 240 13.53 -28.67 -8.93
C THR A 240 12.87 -28.80 -10.29
N LYS A 241 13.06 -29.95 -10.96
CA LYS A 241 12.44 -30.24 -12.26
C LYS A 241 10.92 -30.20 -12.18
N GLN A 242 10.33 -30.84 -11.17
CA GLN A 242 8.87 -30.85 -10.98
C GLN A 242 8.32 -29.43 -10.75
N LEU A 243 9.02 -28.60 -9.97
CA LEU A 243 8.63 -27.21 -9.75
C LEU A 243 8.77 -26.36 -11.02
N CYS A 244 9.82 -26.56 -11.81
CA CYS A 244 10.01 -25.87 -13.08
C CYS A 244 8.90 -26.20 -14.09
N GLU A 245 8.51 -27.47 -14.20
CA GLU A 245 7.40 -27.90 -15.06
C GLU A 245 6.07 -27.24 -14.63
N ALA A 246 5.79 -27.22 -13.33
CA ALA A 246 4.60 -26.57 -12.79
C ALA A 246 4.61 -25.05 -13.02
N ALA A 247 5.75 -24.38 -12.76
CA ALA A 247 5.91 -22.95 -12.97
C ALA A 247 5.68 -22.57 -14.44
N LYS A 248 6.24 -23.35 -15.36
CA LYS A 248 6.06 -23.17 -16.81
C LYS A 248 4.60 -23.23 -17.23
N LEU A 249 3.84 -24.19 -16.67
CA LEU A 249 2.40 -24.30 -16.95
C LEU A 249 1.62 -23.08 -16.43
N LEU A 250 2.04 -22.52 -15.30
CA LEU A 250 1.41 -21.36 -14.66
C LEU A 250 1.88 -20.02 -15.25
N GLY A 251 2.90 -20.01 -16.11
CA GLY A 251 3.49 -18.79 -16.65
C GLY A 251 4.31 -17.98 -15.64
N ILE A 252 4.89 -18.66 -14.64
CA ILE A 252 5.78 -18.06 -13.65
C ILE A 252 7.22 -18.51 -13.95
N GLU A 253 8.15 -17.58 -14.03
CA GLU A 253 9.56 -17.89 -14.29
C GLU A 253 10.25 -18.43 -13.02
N VAL A 254 10.89 -19.59 -13.09
CA VAL A 254 11.83 -20.02 -12.04
C VAL A 254 13.18 -19.37 -12.31
N VAL A 255 13.49 -18.32 -11.54
CA VAL A 255 14.70 -17.52 -11.76
C VAL A 255 15.95 -18.24 -11.28
N ASP A 256 15.86 -18.91 -10.12
CA ASP A 256 16.94 -19.76 -9.62
C ASP A 256 16.40 -20.79 -8.60
N HIS A 257 17.20 -21.82 -8.36
CA HIS A 257 17.13 -22.63 -7.16
C HIS A 257 18.51 -22.61 -6.48
N ILE A 258 18.57 -22.14 -5.23
CA ILE A 258 19.81 -21.94 -4.50
C ILE A 258 19.87 -22.86 -3.28
N ILE A 259 20.93 -23.66 -3.19
CA ILE A 259 21.28 -24.40 -1.97
C ILE A 259 22.26 -23.56 -1.18
N VAL A 260 22.05 -23.40 0.12
CA VAL A 260 22.98 -22.66 1.00
C VAL A 260 23.52 -23.55 2.11
N THR A 261 24.83 -23.45 2.34
CA THR A 261 25.47 -24.00 3.54
C THR A 261 25.97 -22.86 4.42
N LYS A 262 26.68 -23.19 5.50
CA LYS A 262 27.26 -22.18 6.38
C LYS A 262 28.13 -21.16 5.63
N ASN A 263 28.96 -21.65 4.69
CA ASN A 263 29.97 -20.82 4.02
C ASN A 263 29.81 -20.76 2.49
N GLU A 264 29.08 -21.71 1.90
CA GLU A 264 29.00 -21.87 0.45
C GLU A 264 27.56 -21.78 -0.04
N HIS A 265 27.39 -21.81 -1.36
CA HIS A 265 26.09 -21.91 -2.01
C HIS A 265 26.23 -22.57 -3.38
N PHE A 266 25.15 -23.17 -3.85
CA PHE A 266 25.03 -23.72 -5.19
C PHE A 266 23.82 -23.07 -5.87
N SER A 267 24.00 -22.58 -7.10
CA SER A 267 22.93 -22.01 -7.92
C SER A 267 22.68 -22.94 -9.10
N PHE A 268 21.46 -23.45 -9.22
CA PHE A 268 21.08 -24.29 -10.37
C PHE A 268 21.16 -23.49 -11.67
N GLN A 269 20.79 -22.20 -11.64
CA GLN A 269 20.88 -21.33 -12.81
C GLN A 269 22.32 -21.17 -13.29
N SER A 270 23.24 -20.86 -12.37
CA SER A 270 24.67 -20.65 -12.70
C SER A 270 25.35 -21.93 -13.20
N LYS A 271 24.82 -23.09 -12.83
CA LYS A 271 25.32 -24.41 -13.22
C LYS A 271 24.62 -24.99 -14.45
N GLY A 272 23.63 -24.28 -15.02
CA GLY A 272 22.89 -24.72 -16.21
C GLY A 272 21.96 -25.91 -15.96
N LEU A 273 21.40 -26.01 -14.75
CA LEU A 273 20.51 -27.10 -14.32
C LEU A 273 19.02 -26.70 -14.26
N LEU A 274 18.66 -25.52 -14.80
CA LEU A 274 17.28 -25.03 -14.97
C LEU A 274 16.85 -25.04 -16.43
#